data_AF-A0A4R5W9R7-F1
#
_entry.id   AF-A0A4R5W9R7-F1
#
_cell.length_a   1.000
_cell.length_b   1.000
_cell.length_c   1.000
_cell.angle_alpha   90.00
_cell.angle_beta   90.00
_cell.angle_gamma   90.00
#
_symmetry.space_group_name_H-M   'P 1'
#
loop_
_entity.id
_entity.type
_entity.pdbx_description
1 polymer ?
#
loop_
_entity_poly.entity_id
_entity_poly.type
_entity_poly.pdbx_seq_one_letter_code
_entity_poly.pdbx_strand_id
1 'polypeptide(L)'
;MKELAADGIPVAVTCRVLKLSRQPYYRWLADPITEAELIEAYRANALFDAHADDPEFGYRYLVEEARDAGEPMAERTAWRICSQNRLWSVFGKKRGKNGKVVMSTNLDVVRSRKLASVRNVRD
;
A
#
# COMPACT_ATOMS: atom_id res chain seq x y z
N MET A 1 10.26 28.23 -18.72
CA MET A 1 10.63 28.00 -17.30
C MET A 1 9.57 27.06 -16.73
N LYS A 2 9.95 25.88 -16.20
CA LYS A 2 8.99 24.91 -15.67
C LYS A 2 9.00 25.06 -14.15
N GLU A 3 7.91 25.58 -13.60
CA GLU A 3 7.70 25.82 -12.18
C GLU A 3 7.03 24.58 -11.54
N LEU A 4 7.23 24.39 -10.24
CA LEU A 4 6.44 23.45 -9.45
C LEU A 4 5.05 24.06 -9.17
N ALA A 5 4.04 23.20 -9.10
CA ALA A 5 2.64 23.56 -8.90
C ALA A 5 2.43 24.49 -7.69
N ALA A 6 1.36 25.29 -7.72
CA ALA A 6 0.82 26.24 -6.72
C ALA A 6 1.78 27.29 -6.13
N ASP A 7 3.01 26.92 -5.79
CA ASP A 7 3.96 27.73 -5.02
C ASP A 7 4.92 28.57 -5.90
N GLY A 8 4.88 28.39 -7.22
CA GLY A 8 5.74 29.14 -8.15
C GLY A 8 7.24 28.95 -7.87
N ILE A 9 7.61 27.75 -7.43
CA ILE A 9 9.00 27.42 -7.09
C ILE A 9 9.71 26.86 -8.33
N PRO A 10 10.86 27.45 -8.74
CA PRO A 10 11.57 26.93 -9.88
C PRO A 10 12.10 25.53 -9.61
N VAL A 11 11.92 24.60 -10.56
CA VAL A 11 12.47 23.22 -10.47
C VAL A 11 13.99 23.22 -10.23
N ALA A 12 14.68 24.31 -10.59
CA ALA A 12 16.11 24.48 -10.29
C ALA A 12 16.41 24.49 -8.80
N VAL A 13 15.58 25.21 -8.05
CA VAL A 13 15.74 25.42 -6.61
C VAL A 13 15.46 24.12 -5.89
N THR A 14 14.36 23.43 -6.24
CA THR A 14 14.00 22.16 -5.61
C THR A 14 14.96 21.04 -5.91
N CYS A 15 15.40 20.86 -7.17
CA CYS A 15 16.44 19.88 -7.49
C CYS A 15 17.74 20.14 -6.72
N ARG A 16 18.10 21.41 -6.47
CA ARG A 16 19.28 21.76 -5.65
C ARG A 16 19.07 21.41 -4.17
N VAL A 17 17.91 21.74 -3.59
CA VAL A 17 17.58 21.44 -2.19
C VAL A 17 17.51 19.93 -1.94
N LEU A 18 16.84 19.19 -2.84
CA LEU A 18 16.69 17.74 -2.77
C LEU A 18 17.96 16.99 -3.24
N LYS A 19 18.98 17.70 -3.74
CA LYS A 19 20.23 17.15 -4.28
C LYS A 19 19.98 16.11 -5.40
N LEU A 20 19.01 16.40 -6.27
CA LEU A 20 18.65 15.56 -7.41
C LEU A 20 19.14 16.18 -8.73
N SER A 21 19.48 15.33 -9.69
CA SER A 21 19.69 15.78 -11.07
C SER A 21 18.35 16.09 -11.75
N ARG A 22 18.33 17.08 -12.64
CA ARG A 22 17.10 17.51 -13.34
C ARG A 22 16.57 16.45 -14.32
N GLN A 23 17.46 15.68 -14.91
CA GLN A 23 17.11 14.68 -15.92
C GLN A 23 16.33 13.49 -15.32
N PRO A 24 16.77 12.85 -14.23
CA PRO A 24 15.95 11.84 -13.56
C PRO A 24 14.66 12.44 -12.98
N TYR A 25 14.67 13.69 -12.50
CA TYR A 25 13.46 14.36 -12.03
C TYR A 25 12.39 14.46 -13.12
N TYR A 26 12.75 14.94 -14.32
CA TYR A 26 11.77 15.03 -15.41
C TYR A 26 11.35 13.67 -15.97
N ARG A 27 12.21 12.65 -15.93
CA ARG A 27 11.80 11.28 -16.28
C ARG A 27 10.78 10.73 -15.28
N TRP A 28 11.04 10.89 -13.98
CA TRP A 28 10.09 10.52 -12.94
C TRP A 28 8.79 11.32 -13.06
N LEU A 29 8.84 12.62 -13.37
CA LEU A 29 7.64 13.44 -13.53
C LEU A 29 6.73 12.97 -14.68
N ALA A 30 7.29 12.32 -15.71
CA ALA A 30 6.52 11.81 -16.83
C ALA A 30 5.72 10.56 -16.48
N ASP A 31 6.26 9.70 -15.61
CA ASP A 31 5.61 8.50 -15.12
C ASP A 31 6.05 8.21 -13.67
N PRO A 32 5.44 8.92 -12.69
CA PRO A 32 5.93 8.90 -11.32
C PRO A 32 5.50 7.66 -10.54
N ILE A 33 4.46 6.96 -11.02
CA ILE A 33 3.89 5.77 -10.40
C ILE A 33 3.64 4.76 -11.51
N THR A 34 4.33 3.63 -11.44
CA THR A 34 4.20 2.58 -12.44
C THR A 34 2.85 1.86 -12.32
N GLU A 35 2.39 1.27 -13.42
CA GLU A 35 1.15 0.48 -13.44
C GLU A 35 1.20 -0.68 -12.40
N ALA A 36 2.37 -1.30 -12.23
CA ALA A 36 2.55 -2.36 -11.24
C ALA A 36 2.35 -1.88 -9.81
N GLU A 37 2.83 -0.68 -9.47
CA GLU A 37 2.64 -0.06 -8.16
C GLU A 37 1.17 0.33 -7.93
N LEU A 38 0.47 0.78 -8.97
CA LEU A 38 -0.98 1.05 -8.90
C LEU A 38 -1.76 -0.23 -8.61
N ILE A 39 -1.53 -1.29 -9.38
CA ILE A 39 -2.20 -2.57 -9.20
C ILE A 39 -1.91 -3.13 -7.80
N GLU A 40 -0.66 -3.06 -7.34
CA GLU A 40 -0.32 -3.50 -5.97
C GLU A 40 -1.03 -2.67 -4.90
N ALA A 41 -1.18 -1.36 -5.10
CA ALA A 41 -1.92 -0.50 -4.19
C ALA A 41 -3.41 -0.84 -4.16
N TYR A 42 -4.05 -1.08 -5.30
CA TYR A 42 -5.45 -1.48 -5.36
C TYR A 42 -5.70 -2.83 -4.67
N ARG A 43 -4.86 -3.82 -4.95
CA ARG A 43 -4.90 -5.13 -4.29
C ARG A 43 -4.71 -5.03 -2.78
N ALA A 44 -3.79 -4.19 -2.32
CA ALA A 44 -3.57 -3.97 -0.89
C ALA A 44 -4.78 -3.30 -0.22
N ASN A 45 -5.42 -2.34 -0.89
CA ASN A 45 -6.64 -1.71 -0.40
C ASN A 45 -7.80 -2.72 -0.35
N ALA A 46 -8.00 -3.52 -1.40
CA ALA A 46 -9.04 -4.56 -1.40
C ALA A 46 -8.87 -5.57 -0.25
N LEU A 47 -7.64 -6.00 0.03
CA LEU A 47 -7.35 -6.88 1.17
C LEU A 47 -7.55 -6.19 2.53
N PHE A 48 -7.28 -4.88 2.61
CA PHE A 48 -7.51 -4.10 3.82
C PHE A 48 -9.00 -3.93 4.09
N ASP A 49 -9.79 -3.62 3.06
CA ASP A 49 -11.24 -3.46 3.15
C ASP A 49 -11.89 -4.80 3.53
N ALA A 50 -11.53 -5.89 2.85
CA ALA A 50 -11.99 -7.23 3.20
C ALA A 50 -11.67 -7.64 4.65
N HIS A 51 -10.48 -7.26 5.15
CA HIS A 51 -10.09 -7.55 6.54
C HIS A 51 -10.75 -6.63 7.56
N ALA A 52 -11.13 -5.42 7.17
CA ALA A 52 -11.88 -4.50 8.02
C ALA A 52 -13.32 -4.97 8.21
N ASP A 53 -13.93 -5.52 7.16
CA ASP A 53 -15.28 -6.08 7.20
C ASP A 53 -15.33 -7.37 8.04
N ASP A 54 -14.30 -8.22 7.93
CA ASP A 54 -14.18 -9.40 8.77
C ASP A 54 -12.70 -9.66 9.20
N PRO A 55 -12.32 -9.17 10.40
CA PRO A 55 -10.96 -9.32 10.90
C PRO A 55 -10.66 -10.74 11.40
N GLU A 56 -11.66 -11.62 11.47
CA GLU A 56 -11.52 -13.00 11.91
C GLU A 56 -10.89 -13.88 10.84
N PHE A 57 -10.99 -13.49 9.57
CA PHE A 57 -10.48 -14.29 8.47
C PHE A 57 -8.98 -14.10 8.19
N GLY A 58 -8.36 -15.19 7.73
CA GLY A 58 -6.98 -15.20 7.25
C GLY A 58 -6.89 -14.91 5.76
N TYR A 59 -5.66 -14.66 5.27
CA TYR A 59 -5.40 -14.24 3.89
C TYR A 59 -6.03 -15.10 2.79
N ARG A 60 -6.26 -16.40 3.02
CA ARG A 60 -6.89 -17.28 2.02
C ARG A 60 -8.32 -16.91 1.70
N TYR A 61 -9.08 -16.46 2.70
CA TYR A 61 -10.45 -15.99 2.49
C TYR A 61 -10.46 -14.59 1.91
N LEU A 62 -9.58 -13.70 2.42
CA LEU A 62 -9.43 -12.34 1.91
C LEU A 62 -9.08 -12.27 0.41
N VAL A 63 -8.43 -13.31 -0.15
CA VAL A 63 -8.16 -13.42 -1.59
C VAL A 63 -9.44 -13.51 -2.43
N GLU A 64 -10.43 -14.26 -1.95
CA GLU A 64 -11.69 -14.42 -2.67
C GLU A 64 -12.53 -13.15 -2.54
N GLU A 65 -12.57 -12.54 -1.36
CA GLU A 65 -13.23 -11.24 -1.17
C GLU A 65 -12.61 -10.15 -2.06
N ALA A 66 -11.28 -10.12 -2.16
CA ALA A 66 -10.59 -9.20 -3.06
C ALA A 66 -10.90 -9.49 -4.54
N ARG A 67 -11.13 -10.77 -4.91
CA ARG A 67 -11.59 -11.13 -6.27
C ARG A 67 -13.00 -10.61 -6.53
N ASP A 68 -13.91 -10.73 -5.56
CA ASP A 68 -15.28 -10.22 -5.68
C ASP A 68 -15.31 -8.68 -5.72
N ALA A 69 -14.37 -8.02 -5.05
CA ALA A 69 -14.12 -6.58 -5.15
C ALA A 69 -13.44 -6.15 -6.47
N GLY A 70 -13.15 -7.08 -7.39
CA GLY A 70 -12.60 -6.79 -8.72
C GLY A 70 -11.07 -6.78 -8.80
N GLU A 71 -10.37 -7.18 -7.74
CA GLU A 71 -8.90 -7.19 -7.63
C GLU A 71 -8.35 -8.62 -7.48
N PRO A 72 -8.45 -9.48 -8.52
CA PRO A 72 -7.97 -10.85 -8.44
C PRO A 72 -6.44 -10.90 -8.34
N MET A 73 -5.95 -11.81 -7.49
CA MET A 73 -4.53 -12.05 -7.33
C MET A 73 -4.22 -13.49 -6.91
N ALA A 74 -2.97 -13.91 -7.12
CA ALA A 74 -2.51 -15.19 -6.60
C ALA A 74 -2.43 -15.17 -5.06
N GLU A 75 -2.73 -16.29 -4.42
CA GLU A 75 -2.63 -16.44 -2.96
C GLU A 75 -1.28 -16.01 -2.40
N ARG A 76 -0.18 -16.29 -3.12
CA ARG A 76 1.17 -15.90 -2.69
C ARG A 76 1.36 -14.39 -2.64
N THR A 77 0.71 -13.66 -3.55
CA THR A 77 0.72 -12.19 -3.57
C THR A 77 -0.06 -11.65 -2.39
N ALA A 78 -1.26 -12.17 -2.14
CA ALA A 78 -2.04 -11.77 -0.99
C ALA A 78 -1.34 -12.08 0.33
N TRP A 79 -0.73 -13.26 0.49
CA TRP A 79 0.06 -13.57 1.68
C TRP A 79 1.19 -12.58 1.91
N ARG A 80 1.95 -12.23 0.85
CA ARG A 80 3.04 -11.24 0.95
C ARG A 80 2.51 -9.88 1.40
N ILE A 81 1.42 -9.41 0.79
CA ILE A 81 0.80 -8.13 1.11
C ILE A 81 0.24 -8.13 2.54
N CYS A 82 -0.52 -9.15 2.95
CA CYS A 82 -1.03 -9.26 4.31
C CYS A 82 0.09 -9.36 5.35
N SER A 83 1.16 -10.08 5.06
CA SER A 83 2.33 -10.19 5.94
C SER A 83 3.06 -8.85 6.12
N GLN A 84 3.25 -8.09 5.03
CA GLN A 84 3.88 -6.77 5.06
C GLN A 84 3.03 -5.72 5.78
N ASN A 85 1.70 -5.80 5.64
CA ASN A 85 0.76 -4.86 6.25
C ASN A 85 0.20 -5.33 7.60
N ARG A 86 0.68 -6.47 8.12
CA ARG A 86 0.23 -7.09 9.39
C ARG A 86 -1.28 -7.34 9.46
N LEU A 87 -1.89 -7.67 8.33
CA LEU A 87 -3.28 -8.10 8.23
C LEU A 87 -3.37 -9.57 8.67
N TRP A 88 -3.51 -9.79 9.97
CA TRP A 88 -3.58 -11.12 10.57
C TRP A 88 -4.98 -11.35 11.14
N SER A 89 -5.48 -12.58 10.98
CA SER A 89 -6.70 -13.02 11.65
C SER A 89 -6.61 -12.77 13.16
N VAL A 90 -7.67 -12.22 13.74
CA VAL A 90 -7.79 -12.01 15.20
C VAL A 90 -7.84 -13.33 15.98
N PHE A 91 -8.14 -14.44 15.31
CA PHE A 91 -8.03 -15.77 15.89
C PHE A 91 -6.56 -16.20 16.00
N GLY A 92 -5.93 -15.73 17.08
CA GLY A 92 -4.64 -16.23 17.53
C GLY A 92 -4.76 -17.69 17.96
N LYS A 93 -3.99 -18.57 17.33
CA LYS A 93 -3.80 -19.97 17.78
C LYS A 93 -3.47 -19.97 19.28
N LYS A 94 -4.24 -20.68 20.12
CA LYS A 94 -3.87 -20.87 21.54
C LYS A 94 -2.47 -21.50 21.59
N ARG A 95 -1.58 -20.84 22.32
CA ARG A 95 -0.16 -21.18 22.45
C ARG A 95 0.03 -22.55 23.10
N GLY A 96 0.84 -23.42 22.52
CA GLY A 96 1.45 -24.52 23.26
C GLY A 96 2.42 -23.96 24.32
N LYS A 97 2.53 -24.62 25.49
CA LYS A 97 3.17 -24.12 26.74
C LYS A 97 4.58 -23.52 26.63
N ASN A 98 5.31 -23.63 25.51
CA ASN A 98 6.75 -23.26 25.41
C ASN A 98 7.17 -22.45 24.16
N GLY A 99 6.29 -21.71 23.48
CA GLY A 99 6.69 -20.87 22.33
C GLY A 99 7.11 -19.46 22.73
N LYS A 100 8.39 -19.07 22.55
CA LYS A 100 8.91 -17.70 22.76
C LYS A 100 8.06 -16.62 22.05
N VAL A 101 7.99 -15.42 22.63
CA VAL A 101 7.24 -14.26 22.09
C VAL A 101 7.96 -13.71 20.88
N VAL A 102 7.36 -13.92 19.71
CA VAL A 102 7.41 -12.96 18.62
C VAL A 102 6.07 -12.22 18.64
N MET A 103 6.16 -10.89 18.57
CA MET A 103 5.19 -9.92 19.05
C MET A 103 3.76 -10.13 18.53
N SER A 104 2.82 -10.30 19.46
CA SER A 104 1.39 -10.04 19.28
C SER A 104 1.15 -8.64 19.85
N THR A 105 1.34 -7.60 19.05
CA THR A 105 0.84 -6.27 19.42
C THR A 105 -0.55 -6.10 18.86
N ASN A 106 -1.45 -5.78 19.78
CA ASN A 106 -2.83 -5.37 19.57
C ASN A 106 -2.98 -4.44 18.35
N LEU A 107 -4.14 -4.55 17.70
CA LEU A 107 -4.58 -3.74 16.58
C LEU A 107 -4.55 -2.25 16.93
N ASP A 108 -3.50 -1.55 16.52
CA ASP A 108 -3.66 -0.19 16.03
C ASP A 108 -3.99 -0.32 14.54
N VAL A 109 -5.28 -0.27 14.19
CA VAL A 109 -5.69 -0.05 12.80
C VAL A 109 -5.34 1.40 12.48
N VAL A 110 -4.05 1.67 12.28
CA VAL A 110 -3.60 2.91 11.66
C VAL A 110 -4.29 2.95 10.31
N ARG A 111 -5.19 3.93 10.13
CA ARG A 111 -5.82 4.29 8.86
C ARG A 111 -4.72 4.72 7.88
N SER A 112 -3.97 3.77 7.34
CA SER A 112 -3.14 3.97 6.15
C SER A 112 -4.07 3.95 4.95
N ARG A 113 -4.77 5.06 4.71
CA ARG A 113 -5.34 5.33 3.40
C ARG A 113 -4.17 5.43 2.44
N LYS A 114 -3.78 4.31 1.81
CA LYS A 114 -2.84 4.33 0.70
C LYS A 114 -3.60 4.83 -0.52
N LEU A 115 -3.78 6.14 -0.53
CA LEU A 115 -4.23 7.00 -1.62
C LEU A 115 -5.35 6.41 -2.51
N ALA A 116 -6.60 6.57 -2.07
CA ALA A 116 -7.76 6.59 -2.98
C ALA A 116 -7.85 7.90 -3.79
N SER A 117 -6.71 8.42 -4.28
CA SER A 117 -6.62 9.68 -5.02
C SER A 117 -5.67 9.63 -6.22
N VAL A 118 -5.38 8.45 -6.77
CA VAL A 118 -4.68 8.36 -8.08
C VAL A 118 -5.61 8.69 -9.25
N ARG A 119 -6.85 9.11 -8.98
CA ARG A 119 -7.79 9.55 -10.01
C ARG A 119 -7.59 11.02 -10.43
N ASN A 120 -6.70 11.79 -9.79
CA ASN A 120 -6.67 13.26 -9.97
C ASN A 120 -5.26 13.88 -10.18
N VAL A 121 -4.33 13.16 -10.81
CA VAL A 121 -3.04 13.75 -11.25
C VAL A 121 -2.87 13.64 -12.77
N ARG A 122 -3.95 13.36 -13.51
CA ARG A 122 -3.94 13.19 -14.97
C ARG A 122 -4.89 14.12 -15.74
N ASP A 123 -5.46 15.14 -15.09
CA ASP A 123 -6.21 16.23 -15.73
C ASP A 123 -5.54 17.58 -15.46
#